data_AF-A0A532U547-F1
#
_entry.id   AF-A0A532U547-F1
#
_cell.length_a   1.000
_cell.length_b   1.000
_cell.length_c   1.000
_cell.angle_alpha   90.00
_cell.angle_beta   90.00
_cell.angle_gamma   90.00
#
_symmetry.space_group_name_H-M   'P 1'
#
loop_
_entity.id
_entity.type
_entity.pdbx_description
1 polymer ?
#
loop_
_entity_poly.entity_id
_entity_poly.type
_entity_poly.pdbx_seq_one_letter_code
_entity_poly.pdbx_strand_id
1 'polypeptide(L)'
;MTDAPFASHPTSQVGDENMKRILIGILLVLALVSCSSPASQSTRAPVVDSPTAEPTPEPTQANTPPAEPTPEPTKERSLPLLDIEHMHPSEVDNTTLPITAVEDLHRTGRPVDYDISTYRLVVDGLVENPLSLSYDDVLSRPQVTEEVLVICPGFFWDNAVWTGTPLSLIFEEAGIAPEASQIRIEAGDGYSRKLSLDDAMADGVFLAYEVNGETLPKEHGFPIRLVARHQYGSKWVKWIERIEVIE
;
A
#
# COMPACT_ATOMS: atom_id res chain seq x y z
N MET A 1 -19.52 61.41 -21.96
CA MET A 1 -20.04 61.95 -20.69
C MET A 1 -21.53 62.23 -20.89
N THR A 2 -22.35 61.25 -20.57
CA THR A 2 -23.81 61.36 -20.47
C THR A 2 -24.23 60.21 -19.56
N ASP A 3 -24.52 60.55 -18.31
CA ASP A 3 -24.96 59.64 -17.24
C ASP A 3 -26.36 59.07 -17.53
N ALA A 4 -26.55 57.79 -17.24
CA ALA A 4 -27.85 57.13 -17.14
C ALA A 4 -28.00 56.53 -15.73
N PRO A 5 -29.19 56.61 -15.09
CA PRO A 5 -29.32 56.45 -13.65
C PRO A 5 -29.53 55.00 -13.20
N PHE A 6 -29.09 54.76 -11.97
CA PHE A 6 -29.34 53.62 -11.10
C PHE A 6 -30.82 53.21 -11.03
N ALA A 7 -31.09 51.91 -11.14
CA ALA A 7 -32.31 51.27 -10.67
C ALA A 7 -31.95 50.28 -9.57
N SER A 8 -32.60 50.40 -8.42
CA SER A 8 -32.40 49.61 -7.20
C SER A 8 -33.56 48.62 -6.97
N HIS A 9 -33.17 47.36 -6.67
CA HIS A 9 -33.83 46.35 -5.80
C HIS A 9 -35.23 45.80 -6.19
N PRO A 10 -35.54 44.49 -5.90
CA PRO A 10 -35.43 43.91 -4.56
C PRO A 10 -34.82 42.51 -4.41
N THR A 11 -34.28 42.36 -3.20
CA THR A 11 -34.05 41.15 -2.42
C THR A 11 -35.20 40.14 -2.51
N SER A 12 -34.91 38.86 -2.71
CA SER A 12 -35.78 37.77 -2.28
C SER A 12 -35.00 36.88 -1.32
N GLN A 13 -35.45 36.90 -0.07
CA GLN A 13 -35.18 35.87 0.92
C GLN A 13 -36.31 34.85 0.83
N VAL A 14 -35.94 33.58 0.64
CA VAL A 14 -36.70 32.36 0.95
C VAL A 14 -35.58 31.38 1.29
N GLY A 15 -35.43 30.83 2.49
CA GLY A 15 -36.40 30.32 3.43
C GLY A 15 -35.73 29.08 4.01
N ASP A 16 -34.97 29.28 5.08
CA ASP A 16 -34.47 28.24 5.98
C ASP A 16 -35.68 27.60 6.72
N GLU A 17 -35.47 26.44 7.35
CA GLU A 17 -36.41 25.63 8.16
C GLU A 17 -37.00 24.38 7.49
N ASN A 18 -36.28 23.24 7.56
CA ASN A 18 -36.71 22.04 8.31
C ASN A 18 -35.98 20.77 7.85
N MET A 19 -34.99 20.30 8.62
CA MET A 19 -34.96 18.90 9.06
C MET A 19 -33.97 18.70 10.22
N LYS A 20 -34.44 18.99 11.44
CA LYS A 20 -33.87 18.45 12.68
C LYS A 20 -34.33 17.00 12.85
N ARG A 21 -33.49 16.19 13.52
CA ARG A 21 -33.64 14.81 14.06
C ARG A 21 -32.72 13.87 13.26
N ILE A 22 -31.65 13.32 13.82
CA ILE A 22 -31.64 12.35 14.93
C ILE A 22 -30.33 12.46 15.74
N LEU A 23 -30.48 12.61 17.06
CA LEU A 23 -29.45 12.44 18.09
C LEU A 23 -29.61 11.03 18.70
N ILE A 24 -28.61 10.58 19.47
CA ILE A 24 -28.54 9.42 20.42
C ILE A 24 -27.60 8.31 19.87
N GLY A 25 -26.51 7.90 20.53
CA GLY A 25 -26.04 8.20 21.87
C GLY A 25 -24.64 7.65 22.13
N ILE A 26 -23.85 8.42 22.88
CA ILE A 26 -22.55 8.06 23.46
C ILE A 26 -22.82 7.34 24.79
N LEU A 27 -22.21 6.17 25.01
CA LEU A 27 -22.03 5.64 26.36
C LEU A 27 -20.61 5.10 26.55
N LEU A 28 -19.84 5.88 27.30
CA LEU A 28 -18.58 5.52 27.96
C LEU A 28 -18.79 4.35 28.94
N VAL A 29 -17.94 3.35 28.92
CA VAL A 29 -17.62 2.53 30.10
C VAL A 29 -16.10 2.41 30.22
N LEU A 30 -15.55 3.22 31.12
CA LEU A 30 -14.21 3.02 31.71
C LEU A 30 -14.27 1.83 32.68
N ALA A 31 -13.36 0.87 32.52
CA ALA A 31 -12.97 -0.04 33.61
C ALA A 31 -11.44 -0.16 33.61
N LEU A 32 -10.81 0.62 34.49
CA LEU A 32 -9.43 0.45 34.92
C LEU A 32 -9.38 -0.71 35.91
N VAL A 33 -8.61 -1.75 35.60
CA VAL A 33 -8.07 -2.67 36.63
C VAL A 33 -6.57 -2.72 36.44
N SER A 34 -5.89 -2.05 37.36
CA SER A 34 -4.46 -2.09 37.55
C SER A 34 -4.13 -3.11 38.66
N CYS A 35 -2.85 -3.47 38.70
CA CYS A 35 -2.11 -4.03 39.83
C CYS A 35 -2.08 -5.56 40.02
N SER A 36 -0.93 -6.10 39.58
CA SER A 36 0.13 -6.63 40.46
C SER A 36 0.38 -8.13 40.42
N SER A 37 1.45 -8.48 39.70
CA SER A 37 2.26 -9.69 39.95
C SER A 37 2.87 -9.66 41.36
N PRO A 38 3.10 -10.84 41.95
CA PRO A 38 4.26 -11.04 42.81
C PRO A 38 5.17 -12.14 42.26
N ALA A 39 6.46 -11.86 42.38
CA ALA A 39 7.57 -12.70 41.99
C ALA A 39 7.83 -13.87 42.96
N SER A 40 8.66 -14.79 42.46
CA SER A 40 9.68 -15.54 43.20
C SER A 40 9.23 -16.79 43.96
N GLN A 41 9.80 -17.95 43.58
CA GLN A 41 10.94 -18.49 44.32
C GLN A 41 11.55 -19.71 43.62
N SER A 42 12.84 -19.56 43.28
CA SER A 42 13.77 -20.62 42.89
C SER A 42 14.17 -21.40 44.14
N THR A 43 13.99 -22.73 44.11
CA THR A 43 14.48 -23.62 45.17
C THR A 43 15.50 -24.59 44.59
N ARG A 44 16.74 -24.47 45.08
CA ARG A 44 17.90 -25.35 44.86
C ARG A 44 17.64 -26.76 45.42
N ALA A 45 18.07 -27.78 44.68
CA ALA A 45 18.29 -29.14 45.19
C ALA A 45 19.78 -29.36 45.53
N PRO A 46 20.12 -30.20 46.53
CA PRO A 46 21.48 -30.36 47.03
C PRO A 46 22.28 -31.46 46.32
N VAL A 47 23.60 -31.28 46.38
CA VAL A 47 24.71 -32.11 45.89
C VAL A 47 24.92 -33.33 46.80
N VAL A 48 25.30 -34.48 46.23
CA VAL A 48 25.91 -35.61 46.95
C VAL A 48 27.06 -36.20 46.13
N ASP A 49 28.14 -36.53 46.85
CA ASP A 49 29.52 -36.82 46.46
C ASP A 49 29.81 -38.05 45.56
N SER A 50 30.91 -37.93 44.82
CA SER A 50 31.72 -39.00 44.19
C SER A 50 32.47 -39.87 45.23
N PRO A 51 33.04 -41.03 44.83
CA PRO A 51 34.50 -41.09 44.86
C PRO A 51 35.21 -41.95 43.80
N THR A 52 36.42 -41.47 43.50
CA THR A 52 37.71 -42.16 43.24
C THR A 52 38.01 -42.80 41.88
N ALA A 53 39.09 -42.27 41.33
CA ALA A 53 39.77 -42.57 40.08
C ALA A 53 40.91 -43.59 40.24
N GLU A 54 41.38 -44.16 39.12
CA GLU A 54 42.79 -44.35 38.70
C GLU A 54 42.85 -45.29 37.46
N PRO A 55 43.94 -45.36 36.67
CA PRO A 55 44.70 -44.29 36.01
C PRO A 55 44.88 -44.53 34.47
N THR A 56 45.33 -43.47 33.79
CA THR A 56 45.62 -43.33 32.34
C THR A 56 46.71 -44.29 31.79
N PRO A 57 46.65 -44.61 30.49
CA PRO A 57 47.77 -44.24 29.62
C PRO A 57 47.33 -43.65 28.26
N GLU A 58 48.01 -42.58 27.83
CA GLU A 58 48.05 -42.06 26.45
C GLU A 58 49.50 -42.21 25.93
N PRO A 59 49.80 -42.07 24.62
CA PRO A 59 48.93 -41.87 23.47
C PRO A 59 49.26 -42.82 22.30
N THR A 60 48.35 -42.99 21.34
CA THR A 60 48.69 -43.47 19.99
C THR A 60 47.89 -42.67 18.98
N GLN A 61 48.61 -41.92 18.14
CA GLN A 61 48.05 -41.17 17.02
C GLN A 61 47.43 -42.14 16.02
N ALA A 62 46.10 -42.18 15.96
CA ALA A 62 45.35 -42.81 14.90
C ALA A 62 45.13 -41.76 13.79
N ASN A 63 45.65 -42.05 12.60
CA ASN A 63 45.39 -41.26 11.40
C ASN A 63 43.90 -41.38 11.03
N THR A 64 43.17 -40.28 11.06
CA THR A 64 41.77 -40.21 10.59
C THR A 64 41.74 -40.31 9.06
N PRO A 65 41.03 -41.28 8.46
CA PRO A 65 40.73 -41.27 7.04
C PRO A 65 39.89 -40.02 6.68
N PRO A 66 40.06 -39.40 5.50
CA PRO A 66 39.20 -38.30 5.10
C PRO A 66 37.73 -38.72 5.18
N ALA A 67 36.92 -37.90 5.82
CA ALA A 67 35.48 -38.09 5.86
C ALA A 67 34.95 -38.24 4.42
N GLU A 68 34.15 -39.27 4.17
CA GLU A 68 33.33 -39.34 2.97
C GLU A 68 32.51 -38.05 2.86
N PRO A 69 32.39 -37.44 1.67
CA PRO A 69 31.51 -36.29 1.52
C PRO A 69 30.09 -36.76 1.81
N THR A 70 29.52 -36.22 2.90
CA THR A 70 28.09 -36.29 3.18
C THR A 70 27.34 -35.89 1.90
N PRO A 71 26.39 -36.70 1.40
CA PRO A 71 25.58 -36.27 0.27
C PRO A 71 24.87 -34.97 0.68
N GLU A 72 25.15 -33.89 -0.04
CA GLU A 72 24.43 -32.63 0.14
C GLU A 72 22.93 -32.92 0.07
N PRO A 73 22.11 -32.32 0.96
CA PRO A 73 20.67 -32.44 0.86
C PRO A 73 20.29 -31.98 -0.55
N THR A 74 19.69 -32.90 -1.31
CA THR A 74 19.33 -32.68 -2.70
C THR A 74 18.47 -31.44 -2.72
N LYS A 75 19.01 -30.34 -3.26
CA LYS A 75 18.32 -29.07 -3.43
C LYS A 75 16.96 -29.40 -4.01
N GLU A 76 15.92 -29.26 -3.19
CA GLU A 76 14.55 -29.35 -3.64
C GLU A 76 14.47 -28.50 -4.90
N ARG A 77 14.08 -29.14 -5.99
CA ARG A 77 14.00 -28.52 -7.29
C ARG A 77 12.81 -27.59 -7.22
N SER A 78 13.03 -26.43 -6.61
CA SER A 78 12.16 -25.26 -6.68
C SER A 78 11.81 -25.11 -8.16
N LEU A 79 10.53 -24.82 -8.42
CA LEU A 79 10.06 -24.34 -9.72
C LEU A 79 11.16 -23.45 -10.33
N PRO A 80 11.45 -23.54 -11.64
CA PRO A 80 12.44 -22.65 -12.25
C PRO A 80 12.09 -21.26 -11.75
N LEU A 81 13.03 -20.62 -11.05
CA LEU A 81 12.95 -19.21 -10.72
C LEU A 81 12.78 -18.57 -12.09
N LEU A 82 11.52 -18.37 -12.49
CA LEU A 82 11.20 -17.59 -13.65
C LEU A 82 11.89 -16.26 -13.36
N ASP A 83 12.71 -15.81 -14.30
CA ASP A 83 13.32 -14.47 -14.25
C ASP A 83 12.19 -13.44 -14.51
N ILE A 84 11.16 -13.46 -13.67
CA ILE A 84 9.92 -12.68 -13.77
C ILE A 84 10.29 -11.21 -13.80
N GLU A 85 11.31 -10.81 -13.05
CA GLU A 85 11.82 -9.45 -13.05
C GLU A 85 12.33 -8.98 -14.43
N HIS A 86 12.48 -9.86 -15.42
CA HIS A 86 12.84 -9.52 -16.79
C HIS A 86 11.67 -9.68 -17.79
N MET A 87 10.49 -10.06 -17.31
CA MET A 87 9.28 -10.22 -18.13
C MET A 87 8.41 -8.96 -18.14
N HIS A 88 7.55 -8.83 -19.15
CA HIS A 88 6.50 -7.82 -19.10
C HIS A 88 5.36 -8.29 -18.17
N PRO A 89 4.81 -7.44 -17.29
CA PRO A 89 3.77 -7.87 -16.33
C PRO A 89 2.52 -8.48 -16.99
N SER A 90 2.19 -8.08 -18.22
CA SER A 90 1.05 -8.64 -18.97
C SER A 90 1.29 -10.05 -19.51
N GLU A 91 2.53 -10.54 -19.50
CA GLU A 91 2.91 -11.85 -20.04
C GLU A 91 2.98 -12.92 -18.95
N VAL A 92 2.81 -12.54 -17.70
CA VAL A 92 2.92 -13.41 -16.53
C VAL A 92 1.53 -13.74 -16.00
N ASP A 93 1.21 -15.02 -15.91
CA ASP A 93 0.03 -15.49 -15.17
C ASP A 93 0.33 -15.45 -13.66
N ASN A 94 -0.04 -14.34 -13.03
CA ASN A 94 0.24 -14.11 -11.62
C ASN A 94 -0.58 -14.99 -10.67
N THR A 95 -1.69 -15.59 -11.12
CA THR A 95 -2.54 -16.47 -10.29
C THR A 95 -1.82 -17.74 -9.84
N THR A 96 -0.68 -18.03 -10.45
CA THR A 96 0.20 -19.16 -10.11
C THR A 96 1.33 -18.77 -9.16
N LEU A 97 1.52 -17.49 -8.90
CA LEU A 97 2.56 -16.95 -8.04
C LEU A 97 2.08 -16.88 -6.58
N PRO A 98 2.98 -17.05 -5.60
CA PRO A 98 2.63 -16.81 -4.21
C PRO A 98 2.28 -15.33 -3.99
N ILE A 99 1.35 -15.07 -3.07
CA ILE A 99 1.13 -13.71 -2.56
C ILE A 99 2.32 -13.33 -1.68
N THR A 100 2.96 -12.21 -2.01
CA THR A 100 4.01 -11.58 -1.20
C THR A 100 3.37 -11.04 0.08
N ALA A 101 3.90 -11.45 1.24
CA ALA A 101 3.47 -10.94 2.55
C ALA A 101 3.72 -9.42 2.64
N VAL A 102 2.91 -8.70 3.42
CA VAL A 102 2.96 -7.23 3.49
C VAL A 102 4.33 -6.74 3.97
N GLU A 103 4.93 -7.43 4.92
CA GLU A 103 6.26 -7.15 5.47
C GLU A 103 7.41 -7.39 4.46
N ASP A 104 7.18 -8.25 3.47
CA ASP A 104 8.15 -8.67 2.46
C ASP A 104 8.03 -7.91 1.14
N LEU A 105 6.99 -7.08 0.98
CA LEU A 105 6.83 -6.22 -0.20
C LEU A 105 8.05 -5.31 -0.37
N HIS A 106 8.51 -5.17 -1.61
CA HIS A 106 9.69 -4.37 -1.89
C HIS A 106 9.44 -2.88 -1.66
N ARG A 107 10.36 -2.24 -0.95
CA ARG A 107 10.29 -0.83 -0.59
C ARG A 107 11.11 0.01 -1.56
N THR A 108 10.49 1.05 -2.09
CA THR A 108 11.08 2.01 -3.04
C THR A 108 10.71 3.43 -2.64
N GLY A 109 11.44 4.45 -3.13
CA GLY A 109 11.13 5.85 -2.82
C GLY A 109 11.34 6.21 -1.34
N ARG A 110 10.86 7.40 -0.95
CA ARG A 110 11.02 7.91 0.43
C ARG A 110 9.64 8.08 1.08
N PRO A 111 9.31 7.32 2.14
CA PRO A 111 8.01 7.42 2.79
C PRO A 111 7.68 8.83 3.28
N VAL A 112 6.48 9.29 2.94
CA VAL A 112 5.91 10.57 3.36
C VAL A 112 4.90 10.32 4.48
N ASP A 113 4.89 11.19 5.48
CA ASP A 113 3.90 11.15 6.55
C ASP A 113 2.73 12.07 6.21
N TYR A 114 1.51 11.55 6.24
CA TYR A 114 0.31 12.33 6.00
C TYR A 114 -0.59 12.34 7.22
N ASP A 115 -1.08 13.53 7.59
CA ASP A 115 -2.24 13.66 8.45
C ASP A 115 -3.50 13.52 7.59
N ILE A 116 -4.22 12.42 7.78
CA ILE A 116 -5.41 12.07 7.00
C ILE A 116 -6.55 13.08 7.14
N SER A 117 -6.62 13.81 8.26
CA SER A 117 -7.64 14.85 8.43
C SER A 117 -7.46 16.01 7.45
N THR A 118 -6.22 16.26 7.02
CA THR A 118 -5.86 17.35 6.10
C THR A 118 -5.46 16.88 4.70
N TYR A 119 -5.16 15.59 4.53
CA TYR A 119 -4.84 15.02 3.23
C TYR A 119 -5.93 15.30 2.19
N ARG A 120 -5.51 15.69 0.99
CA ARG A 120 -6.38 15.82 -0.18
C ARG A 120 -5.69 15.24 -1.40
N LEU A 121 -6.42 14.41 -2.14
CA LEU A 121 -6.10 14.05 -3.51
C LEU A 121 -6.72 15.10 -4.44
N VAL A 122 -5.87 15.82 -5.17
CA VAL A 122 -6.29 16.82 -6.16
C VAL A 122 -6.39 16.16 -7.53
N VAL A 123 -7.52 16.36 -8.23
CA VAL A 123 -7.69 15.97 -9.63
C VAL A 123 -8.09 17.20 -10.42
N ASP A 124 -7.23 17.66 -11.31
CA ASP A 124 -7.41 18.94 -12.01
C ASP A 124 -6.80 18.94 -13.42
N GLY A 125 -6.57 20.13 -13.99
CA GLY A 125 -6.12 20.29 -15.36
C GLY A 125 -7.29 20.36 -16.34
N LEU A 126 -7.22 19.57 -17.41
CA LEU A 126 -8.25 19.48 -18.46
C LEU A 126 -9.46 18.65 -18.02
N VAL A 127 -10.18 19.15 -17.02
CA VAL A 127 -11.41 18.56 -16.48
C VAL A 127 -12.48 19.63 -16.30
N GLU A 128 -13.75 19.25 -16.43
CA GLU A 128 -14.91 20.13 -16.24
C GLU A 128 -15.10 20.50 -14.76
N ASN A 129 -14.92 19.53 -13.87
CA ASN A 129 -15.14 19.64 -12.43
C ASN A 129 -13.87 19.21 -11.67
N PRO A 130 -12.93 20.14 -11.39
CA PRO A 130 -11.77 19.83 -10.56
C PRO A 130 -12.18 19.29 -9.18
N LEU A 131 -11.53 18.22 -8.74
CA LEU A 131 -11.84 17.54 -7.48
C LEU A 131 -10.74 17.78 -6.44
N SER A 132 -11.14 17.91 -5.18
CA SER A 132 -10.25 17.88 -4.02
C SER A 132 -10.83 16.90 -3.01
N LEU A 133 -10.38 15.65 -3.09
CA LEU A 133 -10.98 14.51 -2.40
C LEU A 133 -10.25 14.25 -1.08
N SER A 134 -10.98 14.11 0.02
CA SER A 134 -10.42 13.55 1.25
C SER A 134 -10.14 12.05 1.09
N TYR A 135 -9.42 11.46 2.04
CA TYR A 135 -9.22 10.03 2.07
C TYR A 135 -10.55 9.27 2.13
N ASP A 136 -11.45 9.69 3.02
CA ASP A 136 -12.78 9.08 3.19
C ASP A 136 -13.63 9.21 1.92
N ASP A 137 -13.51 10.32 1.18
CA ASP A 137 -14.19 10.46 -0.11
C ASP A 137 -13.72 9.35 -1.07
N VAL A 138 -12.41 9.09 -1.17
CA VAL A 138 -11.88 8.03 -2.04
C VAL A 138 -12.39 6.66 -1.60
N LEU A 139 -12.42 6.38 -0.30
CA LEU A 139 -12.89 5.11 0.27
C LEU A 139 -14.40 4.88 0.08
N SER A 140 -15.19 5.95 0.04
CA SER A 140 -16.65 5.87 -0.09
C SER A 140 -17.14 5.50 -1.50
N ARG A 141 -16.24 5.45 -2.49
CA ARG A 141 -16.54 5.13 -3.89
C ARG A 141 -16.62 3.63 -4.14
N PRO A 142 -17.20 3.18 -5.27
CA PRO A 142 -17.18 1.78 -5.65
C PRO A 142 -15.75 1.23 -5.64
N GLN A 143 -15.55 0.11 -4.94
CA GLN A 143 -14.24 -0.51 -4.80
C GLN A 143 -14.03 -1.65 -5.80
N VAL A 144 -12.78 -1.85 -6.17
CA VAL A 144 -12.27 -3.05 -6.86
C VAL A 144 -11.23 -3.72 -5.96
N THR A 145 -11.20 -5.05 -5.97
CA THR A 145 -10.18 -5.87 -5.30
C THR A 145 -9.59 -6.83 -6.34
N GLU A 146 -8.28 -6.72 -6.59
CA GLU A 146 -7.59 -7.54 -7.59
C GLU A 146 -6.23 -8.03 -7.10
N GLU A 147 -5.89 -9.27 -7.46
CA GLU A 147 -4.53 -9.78 -7.36
C GLU A 147 -3.70 -9.24 -8.53
N VAL A 148 -2.69 -8.43 -8.23
CA VAL A 148 -1.89 -7.75 -9.24
C VAL A 148 -0.40 -7.93 -8.97
N LEU A 149 0.30 -8.41 -10.00
CA LEU A 149 1.75 -8.47 -10.06
C LEU A 149 2.34 -7.11 -10.46
N VAL A 150 3.29 -6.64 -9.67
CA VAL A 150 4.17 -5.53 -10.04
C VAL A 150 5.56 -6.07 -10.34
N ILE A 151 6.14 -5.62 -11.45
CA ILE A 151 7.52 -5.93 -11.83
C ILE A 151 8.31 -4.63 -11.93
N CYS A 152 9.44 -4.57 -11.24
CA CYS A 152 10.48 -3.58 -11.42
C CYS A 152 11.64 -4.22 -12.20
N PRO A 153 11.81 -3.87 -13.49
CA PRO A 153 12.70 -4.60 -14.39
C PRO A 153 14.13 -4.77 -13.85
N GLY A 154 14.59 -6.02 -13.78
CA GLY A 154 15.92 -6.40 -13.32
C GLY A 154 16.19 -6.14 -11.83
N PHE A 155 15.16 -5.89 -11.02
CA PHE A 155 15.32 -5.54 -9.61
C PHE A 155 14.43 -6.39 -8.68
N PHE A 156 13.11 -6.37 -8.86
CA PHE A 156 12.19 -7.20 -8.08
C PHE A 156 10.85 -7.42 -8.79
N TRP A 157 10.05 -8.32 -8.23
CA TRP A 157 8.62 -8.41 -8.47
C TRP A 157 7.89 -8.68 -7.14
N ASP A 158 6.65 -8.22 -7.04
CA ASP A 158 5.74 -8.52 -5.92
C ASP A 158 4.36 -8.88 -6.47
N ASN A 159 3.73 -9.92 -5.93
CA ASN A 159 2.35 -10.26 -6.25
C ASN A 159 1.48 -10.08 -5.00
N ALA A 160 0.44 -9.26 -5.07
CA ALA A 160 -0.39 -8.96 -3.90
C ALA A 160 -1.83 -8.66 -4.28
N VAL A 161 -2.75 -8.76 -3.31
CA VAL A 161 -4.16 -8.40 -3.50
C VAL A 161 -4.34 -6.95 -3.09
N TRP A 162 -4.77 -6.10 -4.02
CA TRP A 162 -4.94 -4.67 -3.79
C TRP A 162 -6.42 -4.30 -3.83
N THR A 163 -6.85 -3.46 -2.91
CA THR A 163 -8.21 -2.89 -2.91
C THR A 163 -8.15 -1.37 -3.07
N GLY A 164 -9.03 -0.83 -3.90
CA GLY A 164 -9.04 0.60 -4.20
C GLY A 164 -10.23 1.04 -5.04
N THR A 165 -10.20 2.32 -5.42
CA THR A 165 -11.23 2.94 -6.27
C THR A 165 -10.76 3.01 -7.71
N PRO A 166 -11.52 2.48 -8.70
CA PRO A 166 -11.17 2.59 -10.12
C PRO A 166 -10.90 4.03 -10.54
N LEU A 167 -9.77 4.25 -11.21
CA LEU A 167 -9.36 5.61 -11.60
C LEU A 167 -10.32 6.21 -12.65
N SER A 168 -10.89 5.35 -13.50
CA SER A 168 -11.90 5.74 -14.49
C SER A 168 -13.13 6.39 -13.88
N LEU A 169 -13.58 5.95 -12.69
CA LEU A 169 -14.74 6.54 -12.02
C LEU A 169 -14.46 7.94 -11.46
N ILE A 170 -13.22 8.19 -11.01
CA ILE A 170 -12.77 9.52 -10.59
C ILE A 170 -12.78 10.47 -11.79
N PHE A 171 -12.34 9.98 -12.95
CA PHE A 171 -12.30 10.76 -14.18
C PHE A 171 -13.68 10.99 -14.81
N GLU A 172 -14.60 10.04 -14.68
CA GLU A 172 -16.01 10.23 -15.03
C GLU A 172 -16.64 11.36 -14.21
N GLU A 173 -16.39 11.39 -12.90
CA GLU A 173 -16.86 12.45 -12.00
C GLU A 173 -16.22 13.81 -12.33
N ALA A 174 -14.92 13.83 -12.61
CA ALA A 174 -14.20 15.06 -12.96
C ALA A 174 -14.61 15.61 -14.34
N GLY A 175 -15.06 14.75 -15.27
CA GLY A 175 -15.41 15.13 -16.64
C GLY A 175 -14.19 15.53 -17.46
N ILE A 176 -13.41 14.56 -17.95
CA ILE A 176 -12.21 14.83 -18.76
C ILE A 176 -12.57 15.55 -20.07
N ALA A 177 -11.80 16.59 -20.40
CA ALA A 177 -11.98 17.34 -21.63
C ALA A 177 -11.58 16.52 -22.89
N PRO A 178 -12.26 16.69 -24.04
CA PRO A 178 -11.99 15.91 -25.25
C PRO A 178 -10.55 16.02 -25.81
N GLU A 179 -9.86 17.12 -25.53
CA GLU A 179 -8.48 17.37 -25.94
C GLU A 179 -7.41 16.72 -25.06
N ALA A 180 -7.79 16.16 -23.90
CA ALA A 180 -6.85 15.50 -23.00
C ALA A 180 -6.26 14.22 -23.63
N SER A 181 -4.95 14.03 -23.49
CA SER A 181 -4.27 12.82 -23.99
C SER A 181 -3.39 12.12 -22.96
N GLN A 182 -3.07 12.80 -21.86
CA GLN A 182 -2.19 12.30 -20.80
C GLN A 182 -2.68 12.71 -19.42
N ILE A 183 -2.18 12.02 -18.40
CA ILE A 183 -2.22 12.48 -17.02
C ILE A 183 -0.80 12.60 -16.47
N ARG A 184 -0.59 13.56 -15.57
CA ARG A 184 0.60 13.67 -14.72
C ARG A 184 0.18 13.36 -13.29
N ILE A 185 0.82 12.36 -12.69
CA ILE A 185 0.62 11.98 -11.30
C ILE A 185 1.84 12.48 -10.50
N GLU A 186 1.58 13.21 -9.43
CA GLU A 186 2.57 13.82 -8.55
C GLU A 186 2.47 13.21 -7.14
N ALA A 187 3.61 12.85 -6.58
CA ALA A 187 3.75 12.26 -5.25
C ALA A 187 4.42 13.22 -4.27
N GLY A 188 4.07 13.10 -3.00
CA GLY A 188 4.64 13.94 -1.93
C GLY A 188 6.14 13.73 -1.69
N ASP A 189 6.75 12.65 -2.20
CA ASP A 189 8.20 12.42 -2.09
C ASP A 189 9.01 13.13 -3.19
N GLY A 190 8.32 13.85 -4.08
CA GLY A 190 8.83 14.56 -5.24
C GLY A 190 8.87 13.73 -6.53
N TYR A 191 8.41 12.47 -6.50
CA TYR A 191 8.30 11.66 -7.70
C TYR A 191 7.10 12.08 -8.55
N SER A 192 7.27 12.06 -9.87
CA SER A 192 6.16 12.25 -10.79
C SER A 192 6.26 11.33 -11.99
N ARG A 193 5.10 10.99 -12.56
CA ARG A 193 4.99 10.18 -13.77
C ARG A 193 3.87 10.64 -14.66
N LYS A 194 4.07 10.48 -15.96
CA LYS A 194 3.03 10.65 -16.96
C LYS A 194 2.55 9.29 -17.44
N LEU A 195 1.25 9.18 -17.69
CA LEU A 195 0.60 8.06 -18.39
C LEU A 195 -0.20 8.62 -19.56
N SER A 196 -0.36 7.85 -20.64
CA SER A 196 -1.41 8.17 -21.62
C SER A 196 -2.76 8.06 -20.93
N LEU A 197 -3.74 8.81 -21.44
CA LEU A 197 -5.10 8.71 -20.94
C LEU A 197 -5.66 7.28 -21.13
N ASP A 198 -5.35 6.64 -22.25
CA ASP A 198 -5.70 5.24 -22.50
C ASP A 198 -5.13 4.29 -21.44
N ASP A 199 -3.84 4.44 -21.07
CA ASP A 199 -3.24 3.64 -20.00
C ASP A 199 -3.91 3.91 -18.66
N ALA A 200 -4.29 5.17 -18.37
CA ALA A 200 -4.91 5.56 -17.11
C ALA A 200 -6.38 5.11 -16.98
N MET A 201 -7.08 4.99 -18.11
CA MET A 201 -8.47 4.53 -18.21
C MET A 201 -8.60 3.01 -18.38
N ALA A 202 -7.48 2.29 -18.51
CA ALA A 202 -7.47 0.85 -18.71
C ALA A 202 -8.02 0.07 -17.51
N ASP A 203 -8.66 -1.07 -17.79
CA ASP A 203 -9.15 -1.98 -16.75
C ASP A 203 -8.01 -2.49 -15.85
N GLY A 204 -8.20 -2.40 -14.54
CA GLY A 204 -7.17 -2.76 -13.54
C GLY A 204 -6.22 -1.61 -13.20
N VAL A 205 -6.59 -0.37 -13.54
CA VAL A 205 -5.94 0.85 -13.03
C VAL A 205 -6.82 1.52 -11.98
N PHE A 206 -6.32 1.62 -10.75
CA PHE A 206 -7.09 2.11 -9.62
C PHE A 206 -6.22 2.74 -8.53
N LEU A 207 -6.86 3.55 -7.70
CA LEU A 207 -6.28 4.20 -6.53
C LEU A 207 -6.44 3.28 -5.31
N ALA A 208 -5.38 2.56 -4.98
CA ALA A 208 -5.38 1.61 -3.88
C ALA A 208 -5.15 2.31 -2.53
N TYR A 209 -5.89 1.84 -1.53
CA TYR A 209 -5.78 2.23 -0.11
C TYR A 209 -5.55 1.01 0.81
N GLU A 210 -5.63 -0.20 0.27
CA GLU A 210 -5.42 -1.47 0.98
C GLU A 210 -4.54 -2.43 0.17
N VAL A 211 -3.79 -3.27 0.88
CA VAL A 211 -3.01 -4.39 0.34
C VAL A 211 -3.15 -5.61 1.25
N ASN A 212 -3.40 -6.78 0.67
CA ASN A 212 -3.65 -8.05 1.34
C ASN A 212 -4.73 -7.99 2.45
N GLY A 213 -5.74 -7.13 2.26
CA GLY A 213 -6.83 -6.93 3.23
C GLY A 213 -6.47 -6.04 4.42
N GLU A 214 -5.29 -5.41 4.39
CA GLU A 214 -4.85 -4.45 5.40
C GLU A 214 -4.74 -3.05 4.79
N THR A 215 -4.94 -2.01 5.61
CA THR A 215 -4.65 -0.64 5.20
C THR A 215 -3.20 -0.55 4.70
N LEU A 216 -2.97 0.21 3.62
CA LEU A 216 -1.62 0.36 3.07
C LEU A 216 -0.63 0.76 4.16
N PRO A 217 0.52 0.07 4.25
CA PRO A 217 1.64 0.58 5.04
C PRO A 217 2.18 1.87 4.44
N LYS A 218 2.76 2.71 5.29
CA LYS A 218 3.39 3.98 4.90
C LYS A 218 4.42 3.78 3.79
N GLU A 219 5.22 2.73 3.88
CA GLU A 219 6.28 2.39 2.93
C GLU A 219 5.74 2.04 1.54
N HIS A 220 4.48 1.59 1.47
CA HIS A 220 3.81 1.13 0.24
C HIS A 220 2.80 2.12 -0.31
N GLY A 221 2.75 3.34 0.24
CA GLY A 221 2.07 4.46 -0.39
C GLY A 221 0.82 4.96 0.33
N PHE A 222 0.64 4.63 1.61
CA PHE A 222 -0.41 5.25 2.42
C PHE A 222 -0.38 6.80 2.31
N PRO A 223 -1.52 7.47 2.13
CA PRO A 223 -2.88 6.91 2.09
C PRO A 223 -3.29 6.26 0.76
N ILE A 224 -2.78 6.78 -0.36
CA ILE A 224 -3.19 6.36 -1.70
C ILE A 224 -1.97 6.13 -2.60
N ARG A 225 -1.99 5.01 -3.30
CA ARG A 225 -1.08 4.72 -4.42
C ARG A 225 -1.86 4.40 -5.69
N LEU A 226 -1.20 4.51 -6.83
CA LEU A 226 -1.66 3.89 -8.06
C LEU A 226 -1.29 2.41 -8.07
N VAL A 227 -2.27 1.58 -8.40
CA VAL A 227 -2.09 0.22 -8.90
C VAL A 227 -2.42 0.25 -10.38
N ALA A 228 -1.51 -0.25 -11.22
CA ALA A 228 -1.69 -0.27 -12.67
C ALA A 228 -1.35 -1.67 -13.19
N ARG A 229 -2.37 -2.53 -13.27
CA ARG A 229 -2.22 -3.90 -13.77
C ARG A 229 -1.59 -3.89 -15.16
N HIS A 230 -0.75 -4.88 -15.42
CA HIS A 230 -0.01 -5.05 -16.68
C HIS A 230 1.03 -3.95 -16.99
N GLN A 231 1.27 -3.02 -16.07
CA GLN A 231 2.25 -1.94 -16.21
C GLN A 231 3.43 -2.16 -15.26
N TYR A 232 4.64 -1.76 -15.69
CA TYR A 232 5.82 -1.80 -14.84
C TYR A 232 5.68 -0.94 -13.58
N GLY A 233 6.35 -1.33 -12.50
CA GLY A 233 6.29 -0.66 -11.20
C GLY A 233 6.72 0.81 -11.21
N SER A 234 7.45 1.25 -12.24
CA SER A 234 7.77 2.67 -12.42
C SER A 234 6.54 3.54 -12.64
N LYS A 235 5.42 2.98 -13.12
CA LYS A 235 4.13 3.67 -13.29
C LYS A 235 3.28 3.70 -12.01
N TRP A 236 3.57 2.84 -11.03
CA TRP A 236 2.77 2.70 -9.81
C TRP A 236 3.17 3.73 -8.75
N VAL A 237 2.82 4.99 -8.98
CA VAL A 237 3.12 6.11 -8.10
C VAL A 237 2.56 5.88 -6.70
N LYS A 238 3.35 6.16 -5.66
CA LYS A 238 2.96 6.08 -4.25
C LYS A 238 2.79 7.47 -3.68
N TRP A 239 2.05 7.61 -2.57
CA TRP A 239 1.90 8.90 -1.86
C TRP A 239 1.32 9.99 -2.76
N ILE A 240 0.31 9.65 -3.56
CA ILE A 240 -0.23 10.55 -4.58
C ILE A 240 -0.86 11.77 -3.91
N GLU A 241 -0.50 12.95 -4.41
CA GLU A 241 -1.10 14.23 -3.99
C GLU A 241 -1.97 14.82 -5.09
N ARG A 242 -1.55 14.69 -6.35
CA ARG A 242 -2.22 15.31 -7.49
C ARG A 242 -2.21 14.43 -8.74
N ILE A 243 -3.32 14.46 -9.46
CA ILE A 243 -3.48 13.89 -10.80
C ILE A 243 -3.96 15.01 -11.71
N GLU A 244 -3.07 15.52 -12.55
CA GLU A 244 -3.35 16.60 -13.49
C GLU A 244 -3.59 16.03 -14.89
N VAL A 245 -4.75 16.31 -15.47
CA VAL A 245 -5.10 15.94 -16.84
C VAL A 245 -4.55 16.96 -17.82
N ILE A 246 -3.83 16.53 -18.85
CA ILE A 246 -3.07 17.38 -19.77
C ILE A 246 -3.19 16.91 -21.24
N GLU A 247 -2.85 17.81 -22.17
CA GLU A 247 -2.74 17.52 -23.61
C GLU A 247 -1.57 16.58 -23.95
#